data_AF-A0A932WQJ4-F1
#
_entry.id   AF-A0A932WQJ4-F1
#
_cell.length_a   1.000
_cell.length_b   1.000
_cell.length_c   1.000
_cell.angle_alpha   90.00
_cell.angle_beta   90.00
_cell.angle_gamma   90.00
#
_symmetry.space_group_name_H-M   'P 1'
#
loop_
_entity.id
_entity.type
_entity.pdbx_description
1 polymer ?
#
loop_
_entity_poly.entity_id
_entity_poly.type
_entity_poly.pdbx_seq_one_letter_code
_entity_poly.pdbx_strand_id
1 'polypeptide(L)'
;MAVDDSPLTRASLLVQIRDGSNHRAWQEFVGLYGPVVYGFARKRGLQDADAADLMQDVMRSVSTAVGRLEYDRNQGTFRGWLFTITRNKIFNFLSARRIRPQGSGDTTTNRLLDAHPDASDGSEVWELEYQRRLAALAMERVKGEFQENTWRAFWLTAVEGIAAADAGKQVGLSPGAIYVAKSRVLARLKEEVEAMQHDEEPSE
;
A
#
# COMPACT_ATOMS: atom_id res chain seq x y z
N MET A 1 4.44 24.37 12.52
CA MET A 1 5.17 23.10 12.60
C MET A 1 4.12 22.01 12.51
N ALA A 2 3.86 21.49 11.32
CA ALA A 2 2.86 20.45 11.12
C ALA A 2 3.48 19.14 11.61
N VAL A 3 2.92 18.58 12.69
CA VAL A 3 3.18 17.20 13.08
C VAL A 3 2.55 16.35 11.97
N ASP A 4 3.39 15.72 11.17
CA ASP A 4 3.01 14.75 10.16
C ASP A 4 2.44 13.53 10.90
N ASP A 5 1.13 13.55 11.15
CA ASP A 5 0.31 12.44 11.68
C ASP A 5 0.14 11.35 10.61
N SER A 6 1.25 10.94 10.01
CA SER A 6 1.33 9.77 9.16
C SER A 6 1.08 8.54 10.05
N PRO A 7 0.02 7.74 9.81
CA PRO A 7 -0.35 6.61 10.68
C PRO A 7 0.86 5.71 10.94
N LEU A 8 1.09 5.44 12.22
CA LEU A 8 2.27 4.78 12.75
C LEU A 8 2.56 3.51 11.95
N THR A 9 3.79 3.42 11.47
CA THR A 9 4.24 2.19 10.83
C THR A 9 4.34 1.12 11.90
N ARG A 10 3.71 -0.03 11.65
CA ARG A 10 3.87 -1.33 12.32
C ARG A 10 5.24 -1.53 13.02
N ALA A 11 5.39 -1.03 14.25
CA ALA A 11 6.70 -0.84 14.90
C ALA A 11 7.28 -2.19 15.36
N SER A 12 6.51 -2.94 16.15
CA SER A 12 6.17 -4.32 15.83
C SER A 12 6.97 -5.10 14.78
N LEU A 13 6.40 -5.11 13.58
CA LEU A 13 6.87 -5.81 12.41
C LEU A 13 8.28 -5.36 12.04
N LEU A 14 8.58 -4.06 12.14
CA LEU A 14 9.92 -3.54 11.90
C LEU A 14 10.96 -4.08 12.88
N VAL A 15 10.60 -4.25 14.15
CA VAL A 15 11.45 -4.89 15.15
C VAL A 15 11.60 -6.38 14.83
N GLN A 16 10.50 -7.06 14.49
CA GLN A 16 10.50 -8.49 14.21
C GLN A 16 11.34 -8.86 12.98
N ILE A 17 11.32 -8.05 11.90
CA ILE A 17 12.13 -8.31 10.70
C ILE A 17 13.63 -8.00 10.88
N ARG A 18 14.04 -7.39 12.00
CA ARG A 18 15.47 -7.28 12.34
C ARG A 18 16.08 -8.65 12.63
N ASP A 19 15.28 -9.55 13.19
CA ASP A 19 15.66 -10.94 13.29
C ASP A 19 15.55 -11.59 11.91
N GLY A 20 16.69 -11.72 11.23
CA GLY A 20 16.78 -12.35 9.92
C GLY A 20 16.35 -13.82 9.89
N SER A 21 16.13 -14.46 11.05
CA SER A 21 15.58 -15.81 11.14
C SER A 21 14.05 -15.84 11.22
N ASN A 22 13.39 -14.69 11.46
CA ASN A 22 11.93 -14.58 11.52
C ASN A 22 11.32 -14.47 10.11
N HIS A 23 11.32 -15.61 9.41
CA HIS A 23 10.78 -15.73 8.06
C HIS A 23 9.31 -15.33 7.96
N ARG A 24 8.52 -15.54 9.03
CA ARG A 24 7.10 -15.17 9.06
C ARG A 24 6.92 -13.65 9.05
N ALA A 25 7.63 -12.93 9.93
CA ALA A 25 7.61 -11.47 9.92
C ALA A 25 8.06 -10.91 8.57
N TRP A 26 9.07 -11.53 7.95
CA TRP A 26 9.51 -11.14 6.61
C TRP A 26 8.43 -11.36 5.54
N GLN A 27 7.72 -12.49 5.58
CA GLN A 27 6.60 -12.77 4.66
C GLN A 27 5.45 -11.77 4.85
N GLU A 28 5.10 -11.45 6.09
CA GLU A 28 4.07 -10.45 6.40
C GLU A 28 4.49 -9.05 5.91
N PHE A 29 5.76 -8.69 6.09
CA PHE A 29 6.35 -7.46 5.59
C PHE A 29 6.29 -7.36 4.06
N VAL A 30 6.76 -8.39 3.34
CA VAL A 30 6.72 -8.44 1.88
C VAL A 30 5.27 -8.45 1.38
N GLY A 31 4.38 -9.16 2.06
CA GLY A 31 2.95 -9.17 1.76
C GLY A 31 2.31 -7.78 1.89
N LEU A 32 2.75 -6.97 2.84
CA LEU A 32 2.27 -5.60 3.03
C LEU A 32 2.90 -4.63 2.03
N TYR A 33 4.23 -4.56 1.94
CA TYR A 33 4.93 -3.52 1.19
C TYR A 33 5.28 -3.88 -0.25
N GLY A 34 5.38 -5.16 -0.58
CA GLY A 34 5.66 -5.63 -1.95
C GLY A 34 4.67 -5.08 -2.98
N PRO A 35 3.35 -5.27 -2.79
CA PRO A 35 2.35 -4.73 -3.70
C PRO A 35 2.36 -3.21 -3.81
N VAL A 36 2.72 -2.49 -2.73
CA VAL A 36 2.82 -1.02 -2.72
C VAL A 36 3.98 -0.56 -3.61
N VAL A 37 5.15 -1.16 -3.44
CA VAL A 37 6.34 -0.88 -4.27
C VAL A 37 6.06 -1.18 -5.74
N TYR A 38 5.51 -2.37 -6.01
CA TYR A 38 5.16 -2.79 -7.36
C TYR A 38 4.13 -1.85 -8.00
N GLY A 39 3.03 -1.53 -7.30
CA GLY A 39 1.98 -0.65 -7.81
C GLY A 39 2.49 0.76 -8.08
N PHE A 40 3.32 1.29 -7.18
CA PHE A 40 3.98 2.58 -7.39
C PHE A 40 4.90 2.56 -8.61
N ALA A 41 5.73 1.53 -8.78
CA ALA A 41 6.60 1.37 -9.94
C ALA A 41 5.82 1.29 -11.26
N ARG A 42 4.73 0.52 -11.31
CA ARG A 42 3.84 0.43 -12.49
C ARG A 42 3.24 1.78 -12.85
N LYS A 43 2.80 2.56 -11.86
CA LYS A 43 2.29 3.93 -12.05
C LYS A 43 3.35 4.92 -12.53
N ARG A 44 4.63 4.65 -12.26
CA ARG A 44 5.77 5.41 -12.81
C ARG A 44 6.22 4.95 -14.20
N GLY A 45 5.49 4.02 -14.83
CA GLY A 45 5.71 3.63 -16.22
C GLY A 45 6.67 2.46 -16.43
N LEU A 46 7.09 1.76 -15.36
CA LEU A 46 7.84 0.51 -15.50
C LEU A 46 6.90 -0.59 -16.00
N GLN A 47 7.35 -1.44 -16.93
CA GLN A 47 6.62 -2.64 -17.33
C GLN A 47 6.53 -3.67 -16.18
N ASP A 48 5.73 -4.71 -16.36
CA ASP A 48 5.47 -5.73 -15.33
C ASP A 48 6.74 -6.38 -14.80
N ALA A 49 7.60 -6.89 -15.69
CA ALA A 49 8.87 -7.53 -15.32
C ALA A 49 9.80 -6.56 -14.55
N ASP A 50 10.01 -5.35 -15.09
CA ASP A 50 10.86 -4.34 -14.44
C ASP A 50 10.33 -3.93 -13.06
N ALA A 51 9.00 -3.84 -12.90
CA ALA A 51 8.39 -3.50 -11.62
C ALA A 51 8.53 -4.64 -10.60
N ALA A 52 8.42 -5.89 -11.04
CA ALA A 52 8.65 -7.05 -10.19
C ALA A 52 10.12 -7.14 -9.73
N ASP A 53 11.06 -6.94 -10.65
CA ASP A 53 12.50 -6.93 -10.35
C ASP A 53 12.87 -5.78 -9.40
N LEU A 54 12.35 -4.58 -9.65
CA LEU A 54 12.56 -3.43 -8.77
C LEU A 54 12.00 -3.69 -7.37
N MET A 55 10.81 -4.31 -7.27
CA MET A 55 10.23 -4.70 -5.99
C MET A 55 11.15 -5.66 -5.24
N GLN A 56 11.66 -6.71 -5.89
CA GLN A 56 12.61 -7.63 -5.27
C GLN A 56 13.90 -6.92 -4.81
N ASP A 57 14.43 -6.01 -5.63
CA ASP A 57 15.62 -5.24 -5.30
C ASP A 57 15.40 -4.26 -4.15
N VAL A 58 14.20 -3.67 -4.02
CA VAL A 58 13.81 -2.88 -2.85
C VAL A 58 13.77 -3.78 -1.61
N MET A 59 13.11 -4.94 -1.68
CA MET A 59 13.03 -5.87 -0.54
C MET A 59 14.42 -6.34 -0.10
N ARG A 60 15.33 -6.64 -1.04
CA ARG A 60 16.74 -6.99 -0.72
C ARG A 60 17.50 -5.85 -0.05
N SER A 61 17.27 -4.61 -0.50
CA SER A 61 17.85 -3.43 0.16
C SER A 61 17.32 -3.27 1.58
N VAL A 62 16.03 -3.52 1.81
CA VAL A 62 15.44 -3.51 3.15
C VAL A 62 16.05 -4.60 4.03
N SER A 63 16.12 -5.85 3.56
CA SER A 63 16.66 -6.96 4.36
C SER A 63 18.11 -6.71 4.80
N THR A 64 18.90 -6.07 3.94
CA THR A 64 20.30 -5.72 4.24
C THR A 64 20.40 -4.54 5.21
N ALA A 65 19.50 -3.55 5.08
CA ALA A 65 19.52 -2.34 5.89
C ALA A 65 18.90 -2.57 7.27
N VAL A 66 17.87 -3.41 7.38
CA VAL A 66 17.06 -3.53 8.60
C VAL A 66 17.84 -4.09 9.79
N GLY A 67 18.80 -4.99 9.55
CA GLY A 67 19.72 -5.49 10.58
C GLY A 67 20.69 -4.43 11.12
N ARG A 68 20.86 -3.30 10.41
CA ARG A 68 21.72 -2.17 10.81
C ARG A 68 20.92 -0.93 11.20
N LEU A 69 19.62 -0.94 10.98
CA LEU A 69 18.76 0.20 11.18
C LEU A 69 18.49 0.35 12.67
N GLU A 70 19.24 1.21 13.34
CA GLU A 70 18.73 1.85 14.55
C GLU A 70 17.55 2.72 14.13
N TYR A 71 16.34 2.21 14.35
CA TYR A 71 15.12 2.96 14.08
C TYR A 71 15.03 4.08 15.11
N ASP A 72 15.50 5.26 14.70
CA ASP A 72 15.33 6.49 15.44
C ASP A 72 14.07 7.19 14.94
N ARG A 73 13.05 7.24 15.80
CA ARG A 73 11.75 7.87 15.53
C ARG A 73 11.88 9.35 15.17
N ASN A 74 13.00 9.99 15.54
CA ASN A 74 13.28 11.40 15.26
C ASN A 74 13.80 11.66 13.83
N GLN A 75 14.19 10.61 13.08
CA GLN A 75 14.76 10.75 11.73
C GLN A 75 13.72 10.56 10.60
N GLY A 76 12.44 10.37 10.95
CA GLY A 76 11.33 10.24 10.01
C GLY A 76 10.63 8.87 10.06
N THR A 77 9.57 8.71 9.27
CA THR A 77 8.81 7.46 9.24
C THR A 77 9.49 6.41 8.37
N PHE A 78 9.36 5.13 8.75
CA PHE A 78 9.85 4.03 7.91
C PHE A 78 9.23 4.06 6.51
N ARG A 79 7.95 4.43 6.38
CA ARG A 79 7.28 4.57 5.09
C ARG A 79 7.94 5.64 4.21
N GLY A 80 8.35 6.77 4.79
CA GLY A 80 9.11 7.80 4.08
C GLY A 80 10.50 7.33 3.64
N TRP A 81 11.18 6.57 4.49
CA TRP A 81 12.46 5.93 4.12
C TRP A 81 12.31 4.90 2.99
N LEU A 82 11.30 4.03 3.07
CA LEU A 82 11.01 3.03 2.04
C LEU A 82 10.60 3.69 0.71
N PHE A 83 9.79 4.74 0.77
CA PHE A 83 9.48 5.58 -0.38
C PHE A 83 10.75 6.16 -1.00
N THR A 84 11.66 6.69 -0.20
CA THR A 84 12.93 7.27 -0.66
C THR A 84 13.77 6.23 -1.40
N ILE A 85 13.92 5.02 -0.83
CA ILE A 85 14.64 3.91 -1.49
C ILE A 85 13.99 3.56 -2.83
N THR A 86 12.67 3.40 -2.83
CA THR A 86 11.90 3.00 -4.02
C THR A 86 12.02 4.05 -5.12
N ARG A 87 11.81 5.32 -4.79
CA ARG A 87 11.94 6.46 -5.70
C ARG A 87 13.33 6.55 -6.30
N ASN A 88 14.37 6.41 -5.48
CA ASN A 88 15.76 6.48 -5.95
C ASN A 88 16.08 5.33 -6.91
N LYS A 89 15.61 4.11 -6.64
CA LYS A 89 15.78 2.96 -7.55
C LYS A 89 15.05 3.16 -8.88
N ILE A 90 13.81 3.68 -8.86
CA ILE A 90 13.06 4.01 -10.08
C ILE A 90 13.81 5.06 -10.89
N PHE A 91 14.29 6.12 -10.24
CA PHE A 91 15.06 7.18 -10.91
C PHE A 91 16.33 6.65 -11.56
N ASN A 92 17.09 5.81 -10.85
CA ASN A 92 18.30 5.19 -11.38
C ASN A 92 17.99 4.28 -12.58
N PHE A 93 16.92 3.49 -12.50
CA PHE A 93 16.47 2.62 -13.59
C PHE A 93 16.12 3.42 -14.85
N LEU A 94 15.29 4.45 -14.71
CA LEU A 94 14.87 5.30 -15.83
C LEU A 94 16.04 6.12 -16.41
N SER A 95 16.94 6.62 -15.56
CA SER A 95 18.14 7.36 -15.98
C SER A 95 19.12 6.47 -16.76
N ALA A 96 19.32 5.22 -16.34
CA ALA A 96 20.17 4.27 -17.06
C ALA A 96 19.63 3.93 -18.45
N ARG A 97 18.30 3.84 -18.59
CA ARG A 97 17.61 3.62 -19.87
C ARG A 97 17.73 4.81 -20.81
N ARG A 98 17.82 6.04 -20.28
CA ARG A 98 18.06 7.26 -21.07
C ARG A 98 19.47 7.28 -21.69
N ILE A 99 20.47 6.83 -20.96
CA ILE A 99 21.88 6.83 -21.41
C ILE A 99 22.13 5.73 -22.46
N ARG A 100 21.34 4.66 -22.44
CA ARG A 100 21.39 3.56 -23.42
C ARG A 100 20.05 3.46 -24.16
N PRO A 101 19.82 4.24 -25.23
CA PRO A 101 18.61 4.10 -26.03
C PRO A 101 18.62 2.76 -26.76
N GLN A 102 18.14 1.70 -26.11
CA GLN A 102 17.67 0.52 -26.81
C GLN A 102 16.38 0.90 -27.52
N GLY A 103 16.39 0.78 -28.85
CA GLY A 103 15.35 1.26 -29.75
C GLY A 103 13.98 0.60 -29.57
N SER A 104 13.28 0.97 -28.51
CA SER A 104 11.83 0.83 -28.38
C SER A 104 11.25 2.23 -28.34
N GLY A 105 10.61 2.63 -29.44
CA GLY A 105 10.02 3.96 -29.64
C GLY A 105 8.77 4.18 -28.79
N ASP A 106 8.93 4.22 -27.47
CA ASP A 106 7.83 4.39 -26.54
C ASP A 106 7.76 5.85 -26.06
N THR A 107 7.13 6.68 -26.90
CA THR A 107 6.95 8.14 -26.74
C THR A 107 6.32 8.53 -25.40
N THR A 108 5.64 7.60 -24.74
CA THR A 108 5.01 7.75 -23.41
C THR A 108 6.05 7.94 -22.31
N THR A 109 7.23 7.31 -22.43
CA THR A 109 8.27 7.35 -21.39
C THR A 109 9.09 8.63 -21.37
N ASN A 110 9.18 9.36 -22.49
CA ASN A 110 9.85 10.66 -22.53
C ASN A 110 9.07 11.78 -21.82
N ARG A 111 7.73 11.73 -21.79
CA ARG A 111 6.90 12.78 -21.17
C ARG A 111 6.91 12.79 -19.64
N LEU A 112 7.18 11.65 -19.00
CA LEU A 112 7.28 11.56 -17.54
C LEU A 112 8.61 12.10 -16.99
N LEU A 113 9.59 12.39 -17.86
CA LEU A 113 10.98 12.71 -17.49
C LEU A 113 11.33 14.20 -17.57
N ASP A 114 10.49 15.04 -18.21
CA ASP A 114 10.65 16.50 -18.24
C ASP A 114 10.11 17.20 -16.97
N ALA A 115 9.47 16.45 -16.07
CA ALA A 115 9.12 16.93 -14.74
C ALA A 115 10.38 16.91 -13.85
N HIS A 116 10.92 18.09 -13.55
CA HIS A 116 11.91 18.29 -12.50
C HIS A 116 11.35 17.67 -11.19
N PRO A 117 12.04 16.72 -10.53
CA PRO A 117 11.46 16.03 -9.39
C PRO A 117 11.55 16.93 -8.17
N ASP A 118 10.48 17.68 -7.93
CA ASP A 118 10.23 18.22 -6.61
C ASP A 118 10.04 17.05 -5.64
N ALA A 119 10.45 17.20 -4.37
CA ALA A 119 10.39 16.12 -3.38
C ALA A 119 8.96 15.55 -3.16
N SER A 120 7.97 16.31 -3.62
CA SER A 120 6.52 16.07 -3.65
C SER A 120 6.02 15.07 -4.72
N ASP A 121 6.77 14.81 -5.79
CA ASP A 121 6.26 14.21 -7.05
C ASP A 121 5.60 12.81 -6.94
N GLY A 122 5.59 12.15 -5.78
CA GLY A 122 4.85 10.90 -5.62
C GLY A 122 4.61 10.41 -4.21
N SER A 123 4.83 11.22 -3.18
CA SER A 123 4.53 10.81 -1.81
C SER A 123 3.04 10.55 -1.63
N GLU A 124 2.17 11.38 -2.21
CA GLU A 124 0.71 11.18 -2.17
C GLU A 124 0.29 9.91 -2.90
N VAL A 125 0.88 9.63 -4.06
CA VAL A 125 0.60 8.40 -4.83
C VAL A 125 1.06 7.17 -4.06
N TRP A 126 2.24 7.26 -3.44
CA TRP A 126 2.77 6.21 -2.56
C TRP A 126 1.85 5.95 -1.37
N GLU A 127 1.42 7.01 -0.70
CA GLU A 127 0.51 6.91 0.44
C GLU A 127 -0.81 6.29 0.03
N LEU A 128 -1.37 6.69 -1.11
CA LEU A 128 -2.58 6.11 -1.65
C LEU A 128 -2.43 4.62 -1.96
N GLU A 129 -1.29 4.18 -2.51
CA GLU A 129 -1.02 2.75 -2.74
C GLU A 129 -0.93 1.98 -1.41
N TYR A 130 -0.30 2.55 -0.40
CA TYR A 130 -0.24 1.97 0.93
C TYR A 130 -1.63 1.83 1.56
N GLN A 131 -2.44 2.89 1.54
CA GLN A 131 -3.81 2.88 2.06
C GLN A 131 -4.70 1.88 1.32
N ARG A 132 -4.59 1.79 0.00
CA ARG A 132 -5.30 0.77 -0.81
C ARG A 132 -4.90 -0.64 -0.41
N ARG A 133 -3.60 -0.89 -0.20
CA ARG A 133 -3.13 -2.21 0.21
C ARG A 133 -3.63 -2.57 1.60
N LEU A 134 -3.60 -1.63 2.53
CA LEU A 134 -4.08 -1.83 3.89
C LEU A 134 -5.58 -2.11 3.90
N ALA A 135 -6.37 -1.34 3.14
CA ALA A 135 -7.80 -1.56 2.98
C ALA A 135 -8.12 -2.94 2.37
N ALA A 136 -7.36 -3.37 1.35
CA ALA A 136 -7.54 -4.70 0.75
C ALA A 136 -7.26 -5.82 1.77
N LEU A 137 -6.20 -5.69 2.58
CA LEU A 137 -5.90 -6.65 3.64
C LEU A 137 -7.00 -6.68 4.71
N ALA A 138 -7.51 -5.52 5.11
CA ALA A 138 -8.62 -5.41 6.05
C ALA A 138 -9.89 -6.06 5.51
N MET A 139 -10.22 -5.82 4.22
CA MET A 139 -11.37 -6.45 3.56
C MET A 139 -11.29 -7.97 3.58
N GLU A 140 -10.13 -8.56 3.29
CA GLU A 140 -9.97 -10.02 3.33
C GLU A 140 -10.18 -10.61 4.73
N ARG A 141 -9.77 -9.89 5.78
CA ARG A 141 -9.97 -10.35 7.17
C ARG A 141 -11.41 -10.24 7.64
N VAL A 142 -12.04 -9.09 7.44
CA VAL A 142 -13.38 -8.84 7.99
C VAL A 142 -14.49 -9.48 7.16
N LYS A 143 -14.23 -9.87 5.90
CA LYS A 143 -15.24 -10.49 5.02
C LYS A 143 -15.94 -11.68 5.66
N GLY A 144 -15.20 -12.51 6.40
CA GLY A 144 -15.74 -13.70 7.09
C GLY A 144 -16.62 -13.38 8.30
N GLU A 145 -16.61 -12.13 8.79
CA GLU A 145 -17.39 -11.71 9.97
C GLU A 145 -18.83 -11.31 9.61
N PHE A 146 -19.12 -11.10 8.32
CA PHE A 146 -20.42 -10.64 7.86
C PHE A 146 -21.23 -11.77 7.21
N GLN A 147 -22.55 -11.71 7.39
CA GLN A 147 -23.46 -12.51 6.59
C GLN A 147 -23.32 -12.16 5.10
N GLU A 148 -23.46 -13.16 4.23
CA GLU A 148 -23.27 -13.04 2.78
C GLU A 148 -24.05 -11.87 2.16
N ASN A 149 -25.33 -11.72 2.49
CA ASN A 149 -26.16 -10.63 1.98
C ASN A 149 -25.71 -9.24 2.46
N THR A 150 -25.18 -9.14 3.70
CA THR A 150 -24.63 -7.88 4.23
C THR A 150 -23.34 -7.50 3.49
N TRP A 151 -22.45 -8.48 3.29
CA TRP A 151 -21.23 -8.30 2.52
C TRP A 151 -21.53 -7.94 1.06
N ARG A 152 -22.46 -8.66 0.43
CA ARG A 152 -22.85 -8.41 -0.97
C ARG A 152 -23.51 -7.05 -1.15
N ALA A 153 -24.36 -6.62 -0.21
CA ALA A 153 -24.93 -5.27 -0.19
C ALA A 153 -23.84 -4.18 -0.14
N PHE A 154 -22.86 -4.35 0.75
CA PHE A 154 -21.70 -3.46 0.81
C PHE A 154 -20.93 -3.47 -0.51
N TRP A 155 -20.60 -4.64 -1.06
CA TRP A 155 -19.81 -4.78 -2.27
C TRP A 155 -20.45 -4.12 -3.49
N LEU A 156 -21.74 -4.41 -3.73
CA LEU A 156 -22.50 -3.81 -4.84
C LEU A 156 -22.50 -2.28 -4.77
N THR A 157 -22.61 -1.70 -3.57
CA THR A 157 -22.78 -0.25 -3.41
C THR A 157 -21.48 0.53 -3.21
N ALA A 158 -20.49 -0.04 -2.54
CA ALA A 158 -19.24 0.62 -2.19
C ALA A 158 -18.14 0.36 -3.22
N VAL A 159 -18.14 -0.82 -3.85
CA VAL A 159 -17.11 -1.24 -4.80
C VAL A 159 -17.62 -1.17 -6.24
N GLU A 160 -18.81 -1.71 -6.52
CA GLU A 160 -19.39 -1.71 -7.88
C GLU A 160 -20.18 -0.43 -8.20
N GLY A 161 -20.44 0.44 -7.21
CA GLY A 161 -21.12 1.73 -7.41
C GLY A 161 -22.60 1.63 -7.76
N ILE A 162 -23.23 0.47 -7.53
CA ILE A 162 -24.65 0.23 -7.82
C ILE A 162 -25.51 1.00 -6.81
N ALA A 163 -26.61 1.60 -7.28
CA ALA A 163 -27.55 2.32 -6.44
C ALA A 163 -28.18 1.38 -5.39
N ALA A 164 -28.40 1.89 -4.16
CA ALA A 164 -28.92 1.09 -3.05
C ALA A 164 -30.27 0.41 -3.36
N ALA A 165 -31.13 1.06 -4.15
CA ALA A 165 -32.40 0.49 -4.57
C ALA A 165 -32.21 -0.75 -5.47
N ASP A 166 -31.26 -0.72 -6.39
CA ASP A 166 -31.01 -1.83 -7.31
C ASP A 166 -30.18 -2.94 -6.66
N ALA A 167 -29.23 -2.57 -5.80
CA ALA A 167 -28.53 -3.54 -4.94
C ALA A 167 -29.53 -4.29 -4.06
N GLY A 168 -30.49 -3.58 -3.45
CA GLY A 168 -31.56 -4.16 -2.63
C GLY A 168 -32.37 -5.24 -3.36
N LYS A 169 -32.71 -5.02 -4.64
CA LYS A 169 -33.42 -6.01 -5.47
C LYS A 169 -32.60 -7.28 -5.69
N GLN A 170 -31.27 -7.18 -5.80
CA GLN A 170 -30.40 -8.34 -6.03
C GLN A 170 -30.21 -9.21 -4.79
N VAL A 171 -30.09 -8.59 -3.61
CA VAL A 171 -29.80 -9.31 -2.36
C VAL A 171 -31.03 -9.52 -1.47
N GLY A 172 -32.21 -9.07 -1.91
CA GLY A 172 -33.47 -9.20 -1.16
C GLY A 172 -33.55 -8.29 0.07
N LEU A 173 -32.91 -7.11 0.05
CA LEU A 173 -32.89 -6.16 1.15
C LEU A 173 -33.59 -4.84 0.78
N SER A 174 -34.15 -4.16 1.77
CA SER A 174 -34.68 -2.80 1.58
C SER A 174 -33.54 -1.80 1.36
N PRO A 175 -33.76 -0.66 0.66
CA PRO A 175 -32.73 0.37 0.50
C PRO A 175 -32.14 0.84 1.84
N GLY A 176 -32.98 0.98 2.87
CA GLY A 176 -32.53 1.29 4.24
C GLY A 176 -31.60 0.23 4.82
N ALA A 177 -31.93 -1.05 4.65
CA ALA A 177 -31.07 -2.16 5.08
C ALA A 177 -29.73 -2.18 4.32
N ILE A 178 -29.70 -1.79 3.04
CA ILE A 178 -28.45 -1.64 2.27
C ILE A 178 -27.56 -0.54 2.87
N TYR A 179 -28.10 0.62 3.22
CA TYR A 179 -27.32 1.68 3.87
C TYR A 179 -26.78 1.25 5.23
N VAL A 180 -27.59 0.53 6.02
CA VAL A 180 -27.15 -0.03 7.31
C VAL A 180 -26.04 -1.05 7.11
N ALA A 181 -26.18 -1.96 6.14
CA ALA A 181 -25.15 -2.95 5.80
C ALA A 181 -23.84 -2.26 5.39
N LYS A 182 -23.91 -1.28 4.48
CA LYS A 182 -22.75 -0.49 4.05
C LYS A 182 -22.07 0.21 5.23
N SER A 183 -22.84 0.87 6.09
CA SER A 183 -22.31 1.59 7.25
C SER A 183 -21.60 0.65 8.23
N ARG A 184 -22.21 -0.50 8.54
CA ARG A 184 -21.62 -1.51 9.46
C ARG A 184 -20.31 -2.07 8.94
N VAL A 185 -20.26 -2.43 7.64
CA VAL A 185 -19.04 -2.96 7.04
C VAL A 185 -17.94 -1.88 7.00
N LEU A 186 -18.28 -0.64 6.65
CA LEU A 186 -17.31 0.47 6.65
C LEU A 186 -16.77 0.79 8.05
N ALA A 187 -17.62 0.76 9.09
CA ALA A 187 -17.19 0.98 10.47
C ALA A 187 -16.19 -0.10 10.90
N ARG A 188 -16.52 -1.39 10.69
CA ARG A 188 -15.63 -2.50 11.04
C ARG A 188 -14.33 -2.50 10.22
N LEU A 189 -14.39 -2.13 8.94
CA LEU A 189 -13.20 -1.96 8.10
C LEU A 189 -12.29 -0.86 8.63
N LYS A 190 -12.87 0.26 9.07
CA LYS A 190 -12.11 1.36 9.67
C LYS A 190 -11.42 0.90 10.96
N GLU A 191 -12.15 0.21 11.83
CA GLU A 191 -11.60 -0.38 13.06
C GLU A 191 -10.46 -1.37 12.76
N GLU A 192 -10.62 -2.26 11.76
CA GLU A 192 -9.57 -3.20 11.38
C GLU A 192 -8.33 -2.49 10.81
N VAL A 193 -8.52 -1.46 9.99
CA VAL A 193 -7.42 -0.65 9.45
C VAL A 193 -6.68 0.07 10.57
N GLU A 194 -7.42 0.65 11.53
CA GLU A 194 -6.85 1.30 12.71
C GLU A 194 -6.11 0.30 13.59
N ALA A 195 -6.67 -0.87 13.86
CA ALA A 195 -6.02 -1.95 14.60
C ALA A 195 -4.73 -2.40 13.89
N MET A 196 -4.75 -2.60 12.58
CA MET A 196 -3.54 -2.95 11.81
C MET A 196 -2.44 -1.87 11.82
N GLN A 197 -2.80 -0.63 12.14
CA GLN A 197 -1.86 0.48 12.33
C GLN A 197 -1.37 0.58 13.79
N HIS A 198 -2.20 0.16 14.77
CA HIS A 198 -1.93 0.29 16.21
C HIS A 198 -1.44 -0.98 16.93
N ASP A 199 -1.74 -2.20 16.45
CA ASP A 199 -1.53 -3.51 17.13
C ASP A 199 -0.06 -3.91 17.38
N GLU A 200 0.85 -2.95 17.40
CA GLU A 200 2.28 -3.17 17.47
C GLU A 200 3.02 -2.11 18.30
N GLU A 201 2.32 -1.46 19.23
CA GLU A 201 2.97 -0.85 20.39
C GLU A 201 3.32 -1.97 21.39
N PRO A 202 4.59 -2.14 21.79
CA PRO A 202 4.89 -3.02 22.90
C PRO A 202 4.19 -2.44 24.13
N SER A 203 3.29 -3.21 24.74
CA SER A 203 2.83 -2.92 26.10
C SER A 203 4.06 -2.82 26.99
N GLU A 204 4.24 -1.67 27.64
CA GLU A 204 5.27 -1.46 28.68
C GLU A 204 5.20 -2.52 29.78
#